data_AF-A0A1S3KL88-F1
#
_entry.id   AF-A0A1S3KL88-F1
#
_cell.length_a   1.000
_cell.length_b   1.000
_cell.length_c   1.000
_cell.angle_alpha   90.00
_cell.angle_beta   90.00
_cell.angle_gamma   90.00
#
_symmetry.space_group_name_H-M   'P 1'
#
loop_
_entity.id
_entity.type
_entity.pdbx_description
1 polymer ?
#
loop_
_entity_poly.entity_id
_entity_poly.type
_entity_poly.pdbx_seq_one_letter_code
_entity_poly.pdbx_strand_id
1 'polypeptide(L)'
;MCSTGFVRSLGFALLPLAVCCIVANVLLFFPGGDTQYVQQEKLSKLVWFMMGIGGGGALMFLPAGVFISLGKCTGCCWNERFVMCGSVTAALVGLAGSGYCFVISAMAMLEGPQCATALGWSYPFANEGGRYLLEQETWSKCLYPVSIVEWNVTLLSILLGLSGLEFIICFLQVINGLVTAVCRPCCYKQDYTLNA
;
A
#
# COMPACT_ATOMS: atom_id res chain seq x y z
N MET A 1 -28.08 2.42 11.46
CA MET A 1 -27.09 3.29 12.13
C MET A 1 -25.92 3.43 11.17
N CYS A 2 -25.81 4.56 10.46
CA CYS A 2 -24.77 4.73 9.45
C CYS A 2 -23.41 4.86 10.13
N SER A 3 -22.47 4.05 9.65
CA SER A 3 -21.17 3.71 10.25
C SER A 3 -20.13 4.82 10.09
N THR A 4 -20.48 6.08 10.36
CA THR A 4 -19.58 7.22 10.17
C THR A 4 -18.35 7.15 11.08
N GLY A 5 -18.49 6.54 12.27
CA GLY A 5 -17.36 6.27 13.17
C GLY A 5 -16.41 5.18 12.66
N PHE A 6 -16.93 4.16 11.97
CA PHE A 6 -16.12 3.08 11.40
C PHE A 6 -15.25 3.57 10.25
N VAL A 7 -15.83 4.32 9.30
CA VAL A 7 -15.08 4.90 8.17
C VAL A 7 -13.98 5.84 8.66
N ARG A 8 -14.26 6.63 9.71
CA ARG A 8 -13.26 7.51 10.32
C ARG A 8 -12.12 6.73 10.98
N SER A 9 -12.43 5.63 11.65
CA SER A 9 -11.42 4.72 12.23
C SER A 9 -10.51 4.12 11.16
N LEU A 10 -11.10 3.67 10.04
CA LEU A 10 -10.35 3.17 8.89
C LEU A 10 -9.39 4.23 8.32
N GLY A 11 -9.85 5.48 8.20
CA GLY A 11 -9.00 6.59 7.78
C GLY A 11 -7.81 6.85 8.72
N PHE A 12 -8.02 6.76 10.04
CA PHE A 12 -6.92 6.87 11.00
C PHE A 12 -5.96 5.69 10.97
N ALA A 13 -6.45 4.47 10.68
CA ALA A 13 -5.60 3.30 10.52
C ALA A 13 -4.70 3.42 9.28
N LEU A 14 -5.19 4.01 8.18
CA LEU A 14 -4.42 4.19 6.94
C LEU A 14 -3.18 5.07 7.10
N LEU A 15 -3.19 6.05 7.99
CA LEU A 15 -2.06 6.97 8.20
C LEU A 15 -0.77 6.27 8.66
N PRO A 16 -0.75 5.50 9.77
CA PRO A 16 0.44 4.78 10.19
C PRO A 16 0.85 3.69 9.18
N LEU A 17 -0.11 3.05 8.49
CA LEU A 17 0.22 2.08 7.43
C LEU A 17 1.01 2.74 6.30
N ALA A 18 0.53 3.88 5.78
CA ALA A 18 1.20 4.63 4.72
C ALA A 18 2.59 5.11 5.13
N VAL A 19 2.75 5.60 6.37
CA VAL A 19 4.06 6.01 6.90
C VAL A 19 5.00 4.82 6.99
N CYS A 20 4.54 3.66 7.50
CA CYS A 20 5.33 2.44 7.54
C CYS A 20 5.72 1.96 6.13
N CYS A 21 4.83 2.05 5.14
CA CYS A 21 5.12 1.75 3.73
C CYS A 21 6.26 2.63 3.19
N ILE A 22 6.22 3.94 3.47
CA ILE A 22 7.28 4.88 3.05
C ILE A 22 8.61 4.53 3.73
N VAL A 23 8.59 4.32 5.05
CA VAL A 23 9.81 4.00 5.82
C VAL A 23 10.43 2.68 5.36
N ALA A 24 9.61 1.63 5.18
CA ALA A 24 10.09 0.33 4.69
C ALA A 24 10.69 0.44 3.28
N ASN A 25 10.07 1.24 2.41
CA ASN A 25 10.60 1.48 1.06
C ASN A 25 11.93 2.25 1.09
N VAL A 26 12.05 3.29 1.93
CA VAL A 26 13.31 4.03 2.12
C VAL A 26 14.41 3.11 2.68
N LEU A 27 14.10 2.25 3.64
CA LEU A 27 15.06 1.27 4.17
C LEU A 27 15.50 0.24 3.12
N LEU A 28 14.64 -0.05 2.12
CA LEU A 28 14.98 -0.92 0.99
C LEU A 28 16.04 -0.28 0.07
N PHE A 29 16.09 1.06 -0.02
CA PHE A 29 17.13 1.78 -0.78
C PHE A 29 18.52 1.71 -0.11
N PHE A 30 18.57 1.50 1.21
CA PHE A 30 19.82 1.50 1.99
C PHE A 30 20.05 0.12 2.64
N PRO A 31 20.43 -0.89 1.85
CA PRO A 31 20.71 -2.21 2.40
C PRO A 31 21.83 -2.15 3.44
N GLY A 32 21.52 -2.58 4.67
CA GLY A 32 22.47 -2.55 5.80
C GLY A 32 22.85 -1.15 6.29
N GLY A 33 22.14 -0.09 5.87
CA GLY A 33 22.43 1.29 6.28
C GLY A 33 23.69 1.90 5.63
N ASP A 34 24.27 1.20 4.65
CA ASP A 34 25.50 1.64 3.98
C ASP A 34 25.15 2.41 2.69
N THR A 35 25.71 3.62 2.54
CA THR A 35 25.46 4.51 1.40
C THR A 35 26.33 4.18 0.20
N GLN A 36 27.34 3.32 0.34
CA GLN A 36 28.29 2.96 -0.71
C GLN A 36 27.60 2.28 -1.92
N TYR A 37 26.45 1.62 -1.70
CA TYR A 37 25.70 0.91 -2.74
C TYR A 37 24.97 1.82 -3.74
N VAL A 38 24.56 3.02 -3.30
CA VAL A 38 23.85 3.99 -4.16
C VAL A 38 24.80 4.58 -5.21
N GLN A 39 26.09 4.68 -4.89
CA GLN A 39 27.11 5.30 -5.74
C GLN A 39 27.56 4.44 -6.93
N GLN A 40 27.30 3.12 -6.91
CA GLN A 40 27.80 2.18 -7.92
C GLN A 40 26.75 1.75 -8.97
N GLU A 41 25.56 2.35 -9.01
CA GLU A 41 24.45 1.98 -9.93
C GLU A 41 24.03 0.50 -9.88
N LYS A 42 24.42 -0.24 -8.83
CA LYS A 42 24.14 -1.67 -8.65
C LYS A 42 22.75 -1.94 -8.05
N LEU A 43 21.91 -0.91 -7.93
CA LEU A 43 20.59 -1.02 -7.31
C LEU A 43 19.62 -1.71 -8.28
N SER A 44 18.88 -2.71 -7.78
CA SER A 44 17.88 -3.42 -8.57
C SER A 44 16.85 -2.46 -9.16
N LYS A 45 16.53 -2.62 -10.46
CA LYS A 45 15.53 -1.82 -11.19
C LYS A 45 14.18 -1.76 -10.48
N LEU A 46 13.91 -2.73 -9.62
CA LEU A 46 12.66 -2.87 -8.90
C LEU A 46 12.50 -1.87 -7.74
N VAL A 47 13.61 -1.46 -7.13
CA VAL A 47 13.61 -0.40 -6.11
C VAL A 47 13.26 0.96 -6.75
N TRP A 48 13.65 1.15 -8.01
CA TRP A 48 13.35 2.34 -8.81
C TRP A 48 11.87 2.51 -9.16
N PHE A 49 11.04 1.46 -9.06
CA PHE A 49 9.60 1.57 -9.28
C PHE A 49 8.87 2.31 -8.13
N MET A 50 9.58 2.72 -7.07
CA MET A 50 9.06 3.54 -5.96
C MET A 50 7.71 3.03 -5.43
N MET A 51 7.52 1.72 -5.35
CA MET A 51 6.19 1.13 -5.09
C MET A 51 5.59 1.55 -3.73
N GLY A 52 6.42 1.73 -2.70
CA GLY A 52 5.99 2.15 -1.38
C GLY A 52 5.92 3.66 -1.19
N ILE A 53 6.64 4.46 -1.98
CA ILE A 53 6.57 5.93 -1.92
C ILE A 53 5.42 6.44 -2.79
N GLY A 54 5.31 5.94 -4.02
CA GLY A 54 4.23 6.27 -4.94
C GLY A 54 2.92 5.58 -4.55
N GLY A 55 2.90 4.25 -4.56
CA GLY A 55 1.70 3.42 -4.43
C GLY A 55 1.12 3.31 -3.02
N GLY A 56 1.83 2.66 -2.09
CA GLY A 56 1.34 2.46 -0.71
C GLY A 56 1.48 3.68 0.21
N GLY A 57 2.30 4.66 -0.17
CA GLY A 57 2.60 5.84 0.63
C GLY A 57 1.79 7.07 0.22
N ALA A 58 2.27 7.81 -0.77
CA ALA A 58 1.72 9.09 -1.20
C ALA A 58 0.26 8.98 -1.68
N LEU A 59 -0.04 7.99 -2.51
CA LEU A 59 -1.39 7.72 -3.02
C LEU A 59 -2.37 7.36 -1.89
N MET A 60 -1.88 6.86 -0.75
CA MET A 60 -2.72 6.42 0.37
C MET A 60 -3.13 7.55 1.32
N PHE A 61 -2.45 8.70 1.29
CA PHE A 61 -2.89 9.90 2.02
C PHE A 61 -4.20 10.48 1.48
N LEU A 62 -4.47 10.33 0.19
CA LEU A 62 -5.73 10.77 -0.43
C LEU A 62 -6.96 10.05 0.15
N PRO A 63 -7.07 8.71 0.11
CA PRO A 63 -8.16 8.00 0.76
C PRO A 63 -8.18 8.22 2.27
N ALA A 64 -7.03 8.29 2.95
CA ALA A 64 -7.00 8.55 4.40
C ALA A 64 -7.64 9.89 4.76
N GLY A 65 -7.30 10.97 4.04
CA GLY A 65 -7.87 12.30 4.26
C GLY A 65 -9.37 12.34 4.01
N VAL A 66 -9.82 11.71 2.92
CA VAL A 66 -11.24 11.63 2.56
C VAL A 66 -12.03 10.80 3.59
N PHE A 67 -11.47 9.71 4.10
CA PHE A 67 -12.14 8.86 5.09
C PHE A 67 -12.29 9.58 6.44
N ILE A 68 -11.30 10.39 6.83
CA ILE A 68 -11.35 11.21 8.04
C ILE A 68 -12.36 12.36 7.88
N SER A 69 -12.47 12.97 6.70
CA SER A 69 -13.37 14.11 6.46
C SER A 69 -14.85 13.70 6.42
N LEU A 70 -15.16 12.48 5.95
CA LEU A 70 -16.51 11.92 5.97
C LEU A 70 -17.11 11.85 7.39
N GLY A 71 -16.25 11.75 8.41
CA GLY A 71 -16.64 11.74 9.82
C GLY A 71 -17.00 13.10 10.44
N LYS A 72 -16.85 14.22 9.72
CA LYS A 72 -17.10 15.58 10.24
C LYS A 72 -18.34 16.27 9.65
N CYS A 73 -19.00 15.70 8.64
CA CYS A 73 -20.17 16.32 8.00
C CYS A 73 -21.45 16.01 8.77
N THR A 74 -21.62 16.64 9.94
CA THR A 74 -22.87 16.64 10.72
C THR A 74 -23.77 17.86 10.48
N GLY A 75 -23.55 18.67 9.43
CA GLY A 75 -24.39 19.88 9.25
C GLY A 75 -24.26 20.74 8.00
N CYS A 76 -23.71 20.28 6.87
CA CYS A 76 -23.66 21.10 5.65
C CYS A 76 -24.11 20.33 4.40
N CYS A 77 -25.23 20.75 3.82
CA CYS A 77 -25.76 20.33 2.53
C CYS A 77 -24.91 20.87 1.36
N TRP A 78 -23.64 20.46 1.28
CA TRP A 78 -22.87 20.56 0.05
C TRP A 78 -23.01 19.24 -0.71
N ASN A 79 -23.85 19.26 -1.75
CA ASN A 79 -24.05 18.24 -2.78
C ASN A 79 -23.60 16.81 -2.37
N GLU A 80 -24.44 16.09 -1.61
CA GLU A 80 -24.12 14.78 -1.02
C GLU A 80 -23.60 13.74 -2.04
N ARG A 81 -24.00 13.87 -3.31
CA ARG A 81 -23.51 13.06 -4.44
C ARG A 81 -22.02 13.25 -4.69
N PHE A 82 -21.50 14.48 -4.55
CA PHE A 82 -20.08 14.79 -4.72
C PHE A 82 -19.24 14.21 -3.57
N VAL A 83 -19.77 14.21 -2.34
CA VAL A 83 -19.08 13.68 -1.16
C VAL A 83 -19.06 12.15 -1.15
N MET A 84 -20.16 11.49 -1.51
CA MET A 84 -20.19 10.02 -1.63
C MET A 84 -19.37 9.52 -2.82
N CYS A 85 -19.50 10.15 -4.00
CA CYS A 85 -18.69 9.80 -5.16
C CYS A 85 -17.19 10.05 -4.92
N GLY A 86 -16.85 11.12 -4.18
CA GLY A 86 -15.48 11.40 -3.73
C GLY A 86 -14.88 10.29 -2.85
N SER A 87 -15.68 9.70 -1.96
CA SER A 87 -15.21 8.60 -1.09
C SER A 87 -14.92 7.31 -1.85
N VAL A 88 -15.76 6.96 -2.82
CA VAL A 88 -15.59 5.75 -3.65
C VAL A 88 -14.43 5.93 -4.61
N THR A 89 -14.32 7.09 -5.26
CA THR A 89 -13.20 7.40 -6.15
C THR A 89 -11.87 7.40 -5.40
N ALA A 90 -11.80 8.01 -4.20
CA ALA A 90 -10.60 7.95 -3.37
C ALA A 90 -10.27 6.51 -2.94
N ALA A 91 -11.26 5.69 -2.59
CA ALA A 91 -11.05 4.29 -2.26
C ALA A 91 -10.55 3.47 -3.47
N LEU A 92 -11.03 3.75 -4.69
CA LEU A 92 -10.53 3.13 -5.92
C LEU A 92 -9.08 3.51 -6.22
N VAL A 93 -8.71 4.78 -5.99
CA VAL A 93 -7.31 5.22 -6.08
C VAL A 93 -6.45 4.50 -5.04
N GLY A 94 -6.95 4.35 -3.82
CA GLY A 94 -6.29 3.56 -2.77
C GLY A 94 -6.11 2.09 -3.17
N LEU A 95 -7.13 1.45 -3.75
CA LEU A 95 -7.04 0.08 -4.27
C LEU A 95 -6.01 -0.07 -5.39
N ALA A 96 -5.95 0.90 -6.30
CA ALA A 96 -4.96 0.90 -7.37
C ALA A 96 -3.54 1.08 -6.81
N GLY A 97 -3.34 1.99 -5.86
CA GLY A 97 -2.05 2.25 -5.21
C GLY A 97 -1.55 1.06 -4.38
N SER A 98 -2.39 0.51 -3.50
CA SER A 98 -2.05 -0.64 -2.67
C SER A 98 -1.91 -1.92 -3.49
N GLY A 99 -2.76 -2.13 -4.49
CA GLY A 99 -2.64 -3.24 -5.43
C GLY A 99 -1.34 -3.20 -6.23
N TYR A 100 -0.93 -2.02 -6.71
CA TYR A 100 0.36 -1.83 -7.36
C TYR A 100 1.53 -2.17 -6.42
N CYS A 101 1.49 -1.66 -5.19
CA CYS A 101 2.51 -1.96 -4.18
C CYS A 101 2.58 -3.47 -3.87
N PHE A 102 1.43 -4.12 -3.73
CA PHE A 102 1.35 -5.56 -3.46
C PHE A 102 1.95 -6.40 -4.60
N VAL A 103 1.56 -6.13 -5.84
CA VAL A 103 2.03 -6.89 -7.02
C VAL A 103 3.54 -6.70 -7.21
N ILE A 104 4.04 -5.48 -7.17
CA ILE A 104 5.48 -5.23 -7.34
C ILE A 104 6.29 -5.81 -6.18
N SER A 105 5.78 -5.76 -4.94
CA SER A 105 6.44 -6.38 -3.77
C SER A 105 6.51 -7.91 -3.91
N ALA A 106 5.44 -8.53 -4.40
CA ALA A 106 5.41 -9.97 -4.64
C ALA A 106 6.41 -10.36 -5.75
N MET A 107 6.44 -9.62 -6.86
CA MET A 107 7.42 -9.85 -7.93
C MET A 107 8.85 -9.66 -7.42
N ALA A 108 9.09 -8.65 -6.57
CA ALA A 108 10.39 -8.41 -5.94
C ALA A 108 10.87 -9.57 -5.08
N MET A 109 9.94 -10.15 -4.35
CA MET A 109 10.20 -11.29 -3.49
C MET A 109 10.43 -12.58 -4.30
N LEU A 110 9.89 -12.68 -5.52
CA LEU A 110 10.15 -13.83 -6.39
C LEU A 110 11.49 -13.72 -7.13
N GLU A 111 11.86 -12.53 -7.59
CA GLU A 111 13.15 -12.29 -8.26
C GLU A 111 14.33 -12.32 -7.29
N GLY A 112 14.13 -11.80 -6.08
CA GLY A 112 15.16 -11.67 -5.05
C GLY A 112 16.17 -10.53 -5.31
N PRO A 113 17.03 -10.21 -4.33
CA PRO A 113 17.99 -9.12 -4.47
C PRO A 113 19.16 -9.51 -5.37
N GLN A 114 19.77 -8.49 -5.99
CA GLN A 114 21.04 -8.65 -6.68
C GLN A 114 22.17 -8.79 -5.66
N CYS A 115 23.05 -9.78 -5.85
CA CYS A 115 24.19 -9.98 -4.96
C CYS A 115 25.42 -10.45 -5.75
N ALA A 116 26.59 -10.32 -5.12
CA ALA A 116 27.82 -10.87 -5.64
C ALA A 116 27.91 -12.36 -5.28
N THR A 117 27.99 -13.19 -6.33
CA THR A 117 28.26 -14.62 -6.25
C THR A 117 29.72 -14.89 -6.65
N ALA A 118 30.18 -16.13 -6.52
CA ALA A 118 31.52 -16.53 -6.98
C ALA A 118 31.78 -16.26 -8.48
N LEU A 119 30.73 -16.11 -9.28
CA LEU A 119 30.79 -15.83 -10.72
C LEU A 119 30.63 -14.34 -11.07
N GLY A 120 30.50 -13.47 -10.06
CA GLY A 120 30.24 -12.03 -10.22
C GLY A 120 28.84 -11.62 -9.77
N TRP A 121 28.42 -10.42 -10.17
CA TRP A 121 27.13 -9.82 -9.78
C TRP A 121 25.99 -10.38 -10.63
N SER A 122 25.07 -11.13 -10.02
CA SER A 122 23.94 -11.73 -10.72
C SER A 122 22.69 -11.78 -9.83
N TYR A 123 21.56 -12.21 -10.39
CA TYR A 123 20.34 -12.55 -9.65
C TYR A 123 20.28 -14.07 -9.50
N PRO A 124 20.85 -14.66 -8.44
CA PRO A 124 20.90 -16.11 -8.29
C PRO A 124 19.52 -16.74 -8.07
N PHE A 125 18.52 -15.96 -7.64
CA PHE A 125 17.20 -16.44 -7.25
C PHE A 125 16.10 -16.24 -8.30
N ALA A 126 16.36 -15.46 -9.36
CA ALA A 126 15.34 -15.10 -10.35
C ALA A 126 14.73 -16.31 -11.07
N ASN A 127 15.49 -17.39 -11.24
CA ASN A 127 15.02 -18.63 -11.87
C ASN A 127 14.45 -19.66 -10.88
N GLU A 128 14.52 -19.38 -9.56
CA GLU A 128 14.10 -20.34 -8.53
C GLU A 128 12.66 -20.10 -8.05
N GLY A 129 11.96 -19.10 -8.58
CA GLY A 129 10.53 -18.87 -8.34
C GLY A 129 10.17 -18.73 -6.86
N GLY A 130 11.05 -18.12 -6.05
CA GLY A 130 10.84 -17.95 -4.62
C GLY A 130 11.18 -19.16 -3.74
N ARG A 131 11.75 -20.26 -4.27
CA ARG A 131 12.20 -21.39 -3.44
C ARG A 131 13.20 -20.99 -2.34
N TYR A 132 13.98 -19.94 -2.60
CA TYR A 132 14.93 -19.39 -1.63
C TYR A 132 14.26 -18.82 -0.37
N LEU A 133 12.96 -18.54 -0.38
CA LEU A 133 12.20 -18.10 0.79
C LEU A 133 11.95 -19.23 1.79
N LEU A 134 11.93 -20.48 1.31
CA LEU A 134 11.68 -21.68 2.12
C LEU A 134 13.00 -22.35 2.52
N GLU A 135 13.97 -22.42 1.61
CA GLU A 135 15.31 -22.97 1.88
C GLU A 135 16.29 -21.85 2.24
N GLN A 136 16.40 -21.53 3.53
CA GLN A 136 17.33 -20.52 4.05
C GLN A 136 18.80 -20.84 3.73
N GLU A 137 19.16 -22.12 3.58
CA GLU A 137 20.48 -22.59 3.16
C GLU A 137 20.94 -21.97 1.83
N THR A 138 20.01 -21.63 0.93
CA THR A 138 20.33 -21.01 -0.37
C THR A 138 20.82 -19.58 -0.26
N TRP A 139 20.63 -18.91 0.87
CA TRP A 139 21.09 -17.52 1.08
C TRP A 139 22.62 -17.43 1.09
N SER A 140 23.31 -18.53 1.39
CA SER A 140 24.77 -18.66 1.32
C SER A 140 25.35 -18.47 -0.09
N LYS A 141 24.52 -18.53 -1.14
CA LYS A 141 24.92 -18.20 -2.52
C LYS A 141 25.34 -16.74 -2.70
N CYS A 142 24.79 -15.84 -1.88
CA CYS A 142 25.17 -14.43 -1.85
C CYS A 142 26.32 -14.22 -0.85
N LEU A 143 27.52 -13.98 -1.38
CA LEU A 143 28.72 -13.77 -0.57
C LEU A 143 28.83 -12.32 -0.06
N TYR A 144 28.40 -11.37 -0.89
CA TYR A 144 28.43 -9.95 -0.56
C TYR A 144 27.24 -9.23 -1.21
N PRO A 145 26.53 -8.34 -0.51
CA PRO A 145 26.67 -7.96 0.91
C PRO A 145 26.23 -9.06 1.88
N VAL A 146 26.80 -9.07 3.09
CA VAL A 146 26.38 -9.99 4.17
C VAL A 146 24.93 -9.69 4.56
N SER A 147 24.10 -10.72 4.68
CA SER A 147 22.67 -10.64 5.08
C SER A 147 21.77 -9.77 4.20
N ILE A 148 22.15 -9.51 2.94
CA ILE A 148 21.32 -8.75 1.99
C ILE A 148 19.96 -9.42 1.71
N VAL A 149 19.95 -10.75 1.67
CA VAL A 149 18.78 -11.56 1.35
C VAL A 149 17.74 -11.42 2.46
N GLU A 150 18.17 -11.58 3.71
CA GLU A 150 17.32 -11.42 4.89
C GLU A 150 16.71 -10.02 4.96
N TRP A 151 17.53 -8.98 4.74
CA TRP A 151 17.07 -7.58 4.75
C TRP A 151 15.99 -7.31 3.69
N ASN A 152 16.18 -7.79 2.47
CA ASN A 152 15.21 -7.59 1.40
C ASN A 152 13.94 -8.41 1.64
N VAL A 153 14.06 -9.67 2.03
CA VAL A 153 12.91 -10.56 2.28
C VAL A 153 12.05 -10.01 3.43
N THR A 154 12.67 -9.53 4.50
CA THR A 154 11.93 -8.95 5.64
C THR A 154 11.19 -7.67 5.27
N LEU A 155 11.85 -6.71 4.62
CA LEU A 155 11.22 -5.45 4.21
C LEU A 155 10.13 -5.65 3.14
N LEU A 156 10.38 -6.51 2.14
CA LEU A 156 9.39 -6.83 1.11
C LEU A 156 8.17 -7.56 1.70
N SER A 157 8.38 -8.43 2.69
CA SER A 157 7.29 -9.08 3.42
C SER A 157 6.44 -8.08 4.20
N ILE A 158 7.09 -7.12 4.88
CA ILE A 158 6.39 -6.02 5.57
C ILE A 158 5.56 -5.19 4.58
N LEU A 159 6.16 -4.78 3.45
CA LEU A 159 5.46 -4.02 2.40
C LEU A 159 4.26 -4.79 1.84
N LEU A 160 4.40 -6.10 1.61
CA LEU A 160 3.33 -6.97 1.11
C LEU A 160 2.19 -7.10 2.13
N GLY A 161 2.52 -7.22 3.42
CA GLY A 161 1.54 -7.21 4.50
C GLY A 161 0.80 -5.88 4.66
N LEU A 162 1.53 -4.77 4.67
CA LEU A 162 0.95 -3.43 4.82
C LEU A 162 0.05 -3.07 3.62
N SER A 163 0.53 -3.28 2.39
CA SER A 163 -0.27 -3.06 1.18
C SER A 163 -1.49 -3.98 1.10
N GLY A 164 -1.39 -5.22 1.60
CA GLY A 164 -2.53 -6.12 1.74
C GLY A 164 -3.60 -5.58 2.70
N LEU A 165 -3.20 -5.05 3.86
CA LEU A 165 -4.12 -4.42 4.81
C LEU A 165 -4.77 -3.16 4.22
N GLU A 166 -3.98 -2.31 3.56
CA GLU A 166 -4.47 -1.13 2.84
C GLU A 166 -5.51 -1.48 1.77
N PHE A 167 -5.25 -2.53 0.99
CA PHE A 167 -6.18 -3.05 0.00
C PHE A 167 -7.50 -3.49 0.63
N ILE A 168 -7.45 -4.26 1.73
CA ILE A 168 -8.66 -4.71 2.44
C ILE A 168 -9.46 -3.51 2.97
N ILE A 169 -8.80 -2.52 3.57
CA ILE A 169 -9.46 -1.32 4.11
C ILE A 169 -10.18 -0.54 2.99
N CYS A 170 -9.50 -0.30 1.86
CA CYS A 170 -10.12 0.40 0.73
C CYS A 170 -11.23 -0.42 0.07
N PHE A 171 -11.09 -1.76 0.01
CA PHE A 171 -12.12 -2.65 -0.53
C PHE A 171 -13.40 -2.60 0.30
N LEU A 172 -13.27 -2.65 1.64
CA LEU A 172 -14.39 -2.48 2.55
C LEU A 172 -15.07 -1.12 2.38
N GLN A 173 -14.30 -0.05 2.13
CA GLN A 173 -14.88 1.27 1.85
C GLN A 173 -15.67 1.28 0.54
N VAL A 174 -15.17 0.64 -0.52
CA VAL A 174 -15.91 0.52 -1.79
C VAL A 174 -17.23 -0.21 -1.59
N ILE A 175 -17.23 -1.34 -0.85
CA ILE A 175 -18.47 -2.07 -0.52
C ILE A 175 -19.43 -1.18 0.26
N ASN A 176 -18.94 -0.50 1.30
CA ASN A 176 -19.77 0.40 2.11
C ASN A 176 -20.35 1.55 1.28
N GLY A 177 -19.57 2.11 0.36
CA GLY A 177 -20.00 3.13 -0.58
C GLY A 177 -21.07 2.62 -1.55
N LEU A 178 -20.89 1.42 -2.11
CA LEU A 178 -21.86 0.78 -3.02
C LEU A 178 -23.17 0.40 -2.30
N VAL A 179 -23.09 -0.20 -1.11
CA VAL A 179 -24.26 -0.52 -0.28
C VAL A 179 -25.02 0.76 0.06
N THR A 180 -24.30 1.85 0.39
CA THR A 180 -24.95 3.14 0.64
C THR A 180 -25.58 3.71 -0.63
N ALA A 181 -24.97 3.54 -1.80
CA ALA A 181 -25.54 3.99 -3.07
C ALA A 181 -26.78 3.19 -3.50
N VAL A 182 -26.81 1.87 -3.25
CA VAL A 182 -27.90 0.96 -3.64
C VAL A 182 -29.03 0.96 -2.61
N CYS A 183 -28.72 0.87 -1.31
CA CYS A 183 -29.71 0.78 -0.23
C CYS A 183 -30.29 2.15 0.18
N ARG A 184 -29.72 3.26 -0.30
CA ARG A 184 -30.32 4.59 -0.19
C ARG A 184 -30.75 5.05 -1.60
N PRO A 185 -31.95 4.65 -2.07
CA PRO A 185 -32.59 5.42 -3.12
C PRO A 185 -32.67 6.86 -2.60
N CYS A 186 -32.13 7.82 -3.34
CA CYS A 186 -32.31 9.25 -3.09
C CYS A 186 -33.80 9.59 -3.27
N CYS A 187 -34.64 9.26 -2.31
CA CYS A 187 -36.01 9.69 -2.13
C CYS A 187 -36.37 9.39 -0.68
N TYR A 188 -36.23 10.39 0.20
CA TYR A 188 -37.20 10.73 1.27
C TYR A 188 -36.54 11.60 2.35
N LYS A 189 -36.12 12.82 1.98
CA LYS A 189 -36.03 13.94 2.93
C LYS A 189 -35.93 15.28 2.19
N GLN A 190 -36.89 15.55 1.31
CA GLN A 190 -37.08 16.90 0.76
C GLN A 190 -38.48 17.47 1.00
N ASP A 191 -39.36 16.82 1.78
CA ASP A 191 -40.75 17.30 1.97
C ASP A 191 -41.20 17.31 3.44
N TYR A 192 -40.49 18.03 4.32
CA TYR A 192 -41.08 18.44 5.62
C TYR A 192 -40.83 19.91 5.98
N THR A 193 -40.11 20.68 5.17
CA THR A 193 -39.89 22.12 5.42
C THR A 193 -40.61 23.01 4.41
N LEU A 194 -41.64 22.49 3.73
CA LEU A 194 -42.44 23.30 2.81
C LEU A 194 -43.96 23.21 2.99
N ASN A 195 -44.48 22.47 3.98
CA ASN A 195 -45.89 22.56 4.40
C ASN A 195 -46.10 21.95 5.80
N ALA A 196 -45.88 22.74 6.86
CA ALA A 196 -46.62 22.72 8.14
C ALA A 196 -46.03 23.77 9.08
#